data_AF-A0A921JHH3-F1
#
_entry.id   AF-A0A921JHH3-F1
#
_cell.length_a   1.000
_cell.length_b   1.000
_cell.length_c   1.000
_cell.angle_alpha   90.00
_cell.angle_beta   90.00
_cell.angle_gamma   90.00
#
_symmetry.space_group_name_H-M   'P 1'
#
loop_
_entity.id
_entity.type
_entity.pdbx_description
1 polymer ?
#
loop_
_entity_poly.entity_id
_entity_poly.type
_entity_poly.pdbx_seq_one_letter_code
_entity_poly.pdbx_strand_id
1 'polypeptide(L)'
;MRYKFPFSFKIEFDENRANVKRLWRPQLAELGLQQARLEEVKKQNDAIKGMYTEQASVLADRLNATSYLTYKKDFDDFQKYMSAALSYAYKISNGKAAPVIERLKVKNKVFEEQVAYVSAVAPTAGAVLGGSMESGARMKEFQRLHKEMNKLYKETSSFVKWCKLVY
;
A
#
# COMPACT_ATOMS: atom_id res chain seq x y z
N MET A 1 53.22 48.78 -42.78
CA MET A 1 52.66 50.13 -43.04
C MET A 1 52.10 50.66 -41.72
N ARG A 2 52.79 51.58 -41.05
CA ARG A 2 52.37 52.12 -39.75
C ARG A 2 51.59 53.42 -39.99
N TYR A 3 50.27 53.38 -39.82
CA TYR A 3 49.47 54.59 -39.76
C TYR A 3 49.66 55.24 -38.38
N LYS A 4 50.48 56.30 -38.32
CA LYS A 4 50.56 57.19 -37.15
C LYS A 4 49.39 58.16 -37.26
N PHE A 5 48.36 57.97 -36.44
CA PHE A 5 47.33 58.99 -36.25
C PHE A 5 47.98 60.19 -35.53
N PRO A 6 47.87 61.42 -36.06
CA PRO A 6 48.63 62.59 -35.56
C PRO A 6 48.13 63.16 -34.23
N PHE A 7 47.10 62.56 -33.62
CA PHE A 7 46.56 62.95 -32.34
C PHE A 7 46.29 61.70 -31.51
N SER A 8 46.71 61.71 -30.24
CA SER A 8 46.49 60.65 -29.27
C SER A 8 44.99 60.56 -28.92
N PHE A 9 44.23 59.86 -29.74
CA PHE A 9 42.85 59.50 -29.42
C PHE A 9 42.84 58.58 -28.20
N LYS A 10 42.42 59.12 -27.05
CA LYS A 10 41.94 58.29 -25.95
C LYS A 10 40.57 57.75 -26.37
N ILE A 11 40.51 56.46 -26.66
CA ILE A 11 39.25 55.75 -26.84
C ILE A 11 38.71 55.49 -25.43
N GLU A 12 37.84 56.37 -24.97
CA GLU A 12 37.09 56.16 -23.73
C GLU A 12 35.69 55.64 -24.11
N PHE A 13 35.23 54.61 -23.41
CA PHE A 13 33.90 54.06 -23.61
C PHE A 13 32.86 55.06 -23.09
N ASP A 14 32.19 55.75 -24.01
CA ASP A 14 31.09 56.66 -23.67
C ASP A 14 29.81 55.86 -23.38
N GLU A 15 29.58 55.61 -22.11
CA GLU A 15 28.42 54.85 -21.61
C GLU A 15 27.07 55.50 -21.94
N ASN A 16 27.04 56.81 -22.24
CA ASN A 16 25.81 57.52 -22.65
C ASN A 16 25.50 57.35 -24.14
N ARG A 17 26.51 57.09 -24.97
CA ARG A 17 26.32 56.72 -26.40
C ARG A 17 26.19 55.22 -26.59
N ALA A 18 26.62 54.43 -25.62
CA ALA A 18 26.51 52.99 -25.65
C ALA A 18 25.08 52.53 -25.30
N ASN A 19 24.51 51.67 -26.14
CA ASN A 19 23.15 51.15 -25.99
C ASN A 19 23.05 50.08 -24.85
N VAL A 20 23.93 50.13 -23.85
CA VAL A 20 24.06 49.14 -22.77
C VAL A 20 22.78 49.08 -21.94
N LYS A 21 22.19 50.25 -21.64
CA LYS A 21 20.92 50.37 -20.93
C LYS A 21 19.74 49.75 -21.69
N ARG A 22 19.84 49.56 -23.01
CA ARG A 22 18.82 48.91 -23.84
C ARG A 22 19.04 47.40 -23.98
N LEU A 23 20.25 46.88 -23.79
CA LEU A 23 20.51 45.43 -23.76
C LEU A 23 20.10 44.80 -22.43
N TRP A 24 20.29 45.51 -21.31
CA TRP A 24 19.92 45.03 -19.98
C TRP A 24 18.42 44.84 -19.77
N ARG A 25 17.59 45.74 -20.32
CA ARG A 25 16.13 45.72 -20.09
C ARG A 25 15.43 44.49 -20.70
N PRO A 26 15.68 44.09 -21.97
CA PRO A 26 15.17 42.85 -22.54
C PRO A 26 15.63 41.61 -21.78
N GLN A 27 16.91 41.56 -21.39
CA GLN A 27 17.46 40.44 -20.61
C GLN A 27 16.80 40.31 -19.24
N LEU A 28 16.59 41.43 -18.54
CA LEU A 28 15.90 41.44 -17.25
C LEU A 28 14.43 40.98 -17.40
N ALA A 29 13.76 41.38 -18.49
CA ALA A 29 12.41 40.93 -18.80
C ALA A 29 12.36 39.42 -19.15
N GLU A 30 13.33 38.92 -19.92
CA GLU A 30 13.47 37.49 -20.23
C GLU A 30 13.78 36.66 -18.97
N LEU A 31 14.67 37.15 -18.09
CA LEU A 31 14.96 36.51 -16.81
C LEU A 31 13.73 36.47 -15.90
N GLY A 32 12.97 37.57 -15.82
CA GLY A 32 11.71 37.61 -15.09
C GLY A 32 10.67 36.65 -15.65
N LEU A 33 10.56 36.55 -16.98
CA LEU A 33 9.68 35.60 -17.66
C LEU A 33 10.10 34.13 -17.41
N GLN A 34 11.41 33.85 -17.41
CA GLN A 34 11.94 32.53 -17.10
C GLN A 34 11.65 32.12 -15.65
N GLN A 35 11.75 33.07 -14.71
CA GLN A 35 11.39 32.83 -13.30
C GLN A 35 9.89 32.56 -13.15
N ALA A 36 9.02 33.34 -13.80
CA ALA A 36 7.57 33.12 -13.79
C ALA A 36 7.21 31.73 -14.37
N ARG A 37 7.83 31.33 -15.49
CA ARG A 37 7.65 29.99 -16.07
C ARG A 37 8.12 28.89 -15.13
N LEU A 38 9.23 29.07 -14.43
CA LEU A 38 9.74 28.13 -13.43
C LEU A 38 8.75 27.97 -12.25
N GLU A 39 8.14 29.05 -11.80
CA GLU A 39 7.12 29.00 -10.74
C GLU A 39 5.85 28.28 -11.19
N GLU A 40 5.39 28.50 -12.43
CA GLU A 40 4.26 27.77 -13.02
C GLU A 40 4.55 26.28 -13.13
N VAL A 41 5.74 25.91 -13.62
CA VAL A 41 6.17 24.50 -13.72
C VAL A 41 6.26 23.84 -12.34
N LYS A 42 6.72 24.56 -11.31
CA LYS A 42 6.74 24.04 -9.92
C LYS A 42 5.33 23.78 -9.42
N LYS A 43 4.39 24.72 -9.59
CA LYS A 43 2.98 24.55 -9.22
C LYS A 43 2.34 23.36 -9.93
N GLN A 44 2.61 23.20 -11.23
CA GLN A 44 2.13 22.06 -12.00
C GLN A 44 2.72 20.74 -11.49
N ASN A 45 4.03 20.70 -11.21
CA ASN A 45 4.68 19.53 -10.65
C ASN A 45 4.15 19.15 -9.27
N ASP A 46 3.86 20.13 -8.41
CA ASP A 46 3.31 19.87 -7.08
C ASP A 46 1.87 19.36 -7.15
N ALA A 47 1.06 19.89 -8.08
CA ALA A 47 -0.27 19.37 -8.38
C ALA A 47 -0.21 17.92 -8.90
N ILE A 48 0.70 17.63 -9.84
CA ILE A 48 0.91 16.28 -10.38
C ILE A 48 1.37 15.31 -9.29
N LYS A 49 2.28 15.73 -8.40
CA LYS A 49 2.73 14.92 -7.27
C LYS A 49 1.57 14.59 -6.32
N GLY A 50 0.72 15.56 -6.00
CA GLY A 50 -0.49 15.34 -5.20
C GLY A 50 -1.40 14.28 -5.83
N MET A 51 -1.72 14.45 -7.12
CA MET A 51 -2.54 13.49 -7.88
C MET A 51 -1.91 12.09 -7.92
N TYR A 52 -0.58 11.98 -8.07
CA TYR A 52 0.10 10.69 -8.07
C TYR A 52 0.02 10.00 -6.71
N THR A 53 0.18 10.74 -5.61
CA THR A 53 0.06 10.17 -4.26
C THR A 53 -1.34 9.65 -3.96
N GLU A 54 -2.38 10.36 -4.42
CA GLU A 54 -3.77 9.90 -4.30
C GLU A 54 -4.05 8.67 -5.16
N GLN A 55 -3.55 8.64 -6.40
CA GLN A 55 -3.73 7.45 -7.24
C GLN A 55 -2.98 6.24 -6.68
N ALA A 56 -1.79 6.44 -6.10
CA ALA A 56 -1.04 5.39 -5.45
C ALA A 56 -1.79 4.80 -4.24
N SER A 57 -2.45 5.63 -3.42
CA SER A 57 -3.27 5.15 -2.29
C SER A 57 -4.51 4.40 -2.77
N VAL A 58 -5.22 4.90 -3.79
CA VAL A 58 -6.39 4.23 -4.38
C VAL A 58 -6.02 2.87 -5.00
N LEU A 59 -4.88 2.78 -5.69
CA LEU A 59 -4.39 1.52 -6.24
C LEU A 59 -4.01 0.52 -5.14
N ALA A 60 -3.36 0.98 -4.07
CA ALA A 60 -3.06 0.14 -2.91
C ALA A 60 -4.35 -0.41 -2.27
N ASP A 61 -5.38 0.43 -2.12
CA ASP A 61 -6.66 0.02 -1.56
C ASP A 61 -7.40 -1.00 -2.45
N ARG A 62 -7.36 -0.85 -3.78
CA ARG A 62 -7.91 -1.85 -4.73
C ARG A 62 -7.16 -3.18 -4.66
N LEU A 63 -5.83 -3.15 -4.58
CA LEU A 63 -5.02 -4.37 -4.43
C LEU A 63 -5.36 -5.08 -3.12
N ASN A 64 -5.55 -4.34 -2.03
CA ASN A 64 -5.94 -4.89 -0.73
C ASN A 64 -7.37 -5.45 -0.72
N ALA A 65 -8.31 -4.80 -1.42
CA ALA A 65 -9.66 -5.35 -1.56
C ALA A 65 -9.63 -6.68 -2.33
N THR A 66 -8.81 -6.78 -3.37
CA THR A 66 -8.64 -8.01 -4.15
C THR A 66 -8.02 -9.12 -3.31
N SER A 67 -6.96 -8.83 -2.54
CA SER A 67 -6.34 -9.83 -1.66
C SER A 67 -7.28 -10.27 -0.53
N TYR A 68 -8.10 -9.37 0.00
CA TYR A 68 -9.13 -9.70 0.98
C TYR A 68 -10.20 -10.65 0.43
N LEU A 69 -10.69 -10.43 -0.80
CA LEU A 69 -11.67 -11.34 -1.43
C LEU A 69 -11.12 -12.76 -1.57
N THR A 70 -9.86 -12.90 -1.98
CA THR A 70 -9.18 -14.20 -2.04
C THR A 70 -9.07 -14.82 -0.64
N TYR A 71 -8.62 -14.05 0.35
CA TYR A 71 -8.49 -14.52 1.73
C TYR A 71 -9.83 -15.00 2.33
N LYS A 72 -10.91 -14.27 2.06
CA LYS A 72 -12.26 -14.64 2.51
C LYS A 72 -12.69 -15.98 1.92
N LYS A 73 -12.44 -16.21 0.62
CA LYS A 73 -12.76 -17.48 -0.03
C LYS A 73 -11.97 -18.64 0.59
N ASP A 74 -10.67 -18.46 0.81
CA ASP A 74 -9.83 -19.48 1.44
C ASP A 74 -10.30 -19.82 2.86
N PHE A 75 -10.76 -18.82 3.62
CA PHE A 75 -11.33 -19.01 4.94
C PHE A 75 -12.64 -19.80 4.90
N ASP A 76 -13.55 -19.47 3.99
CA ASP A 76 -14.83 -20.18 3.83
C ASP A 76 -14.60 -21.66 3.48
N ASP A 77 -13.63 -21.94 2.59
CA ASP A 77 -13.27 -23.31 2.21
C ASP A 77 -12.59 -24.05 3.37
N PHE A 78 -11.75 -23.37 4.16
CA PHE A 78 -11.18 -23.91 5.39
C PHE A 78 -12.25 -24.29 6.43
N GLN A 79 -13.25 -23.42 6.66
CA GLN A 79 -14.32 -23.68 7.63
C GLN A 79 -15.18 -24.89 7.21
N LYS A 80 -15.49 -25.01 5.91
CA LYS A 80 -16.18 -26.20 5.37
C LYS A 80 -15.35 -27.47 5.61
N TYR A 81 -14.06 -27.44 5.30
CA TYR A 81 -13.16 -28.58 5.55
C TYR A 81 -13.12 -28.95 7.04
N MET A 82 -12.95 -27.98 7.93
CA MET A 82 -12.89 -28.22 9.37
C MET A 82 -14.16 -28.86 9.92
N SER A 83 -15.32 -28.34 9.52
CA SER A 83 -16.62 -28.90 9.91
C SER A 83 -16.79 -30.35 9.44
N ALA A 84 -16.44 -30.63 8.18
CA ALA A 84 -16.49 -31.97 7.61
C ALA A 84 -15.50 -32.93 8.29
N ALA A 85 -14.26 -32.48 8.51
CA ALA A 85 -13.18 -33.27 9.13
C ALA A 85 -13.50 -33.66 10.58
N LEU A 86 -14.00 -32.72 11.38
CA LEU A 86 -14.37 -32.99 12.78
C LEU A 86 -15.60 -33.90 12.86
N SER A 87 -16.58 -33.72 11.97
CA SER A 87 -17.75 -34.61 11.88
C SER A 87 -17.34 -36.03 11.48
N TYR A 88 -16.41 -36.15 10.54
CA TYR A 88 -15.86 -37.43 10.10
C TYR A 88 -15.07 -38.13 11.23
N ALA A 89 -14.20 -37.41 11.93
CA ALA A 89 -13.46 -37.94 13.08
C ALA A 89 -14.40 -38.41 14.22
N TYR A 90 -15.49 -37.67 14.45
CA TYR A 90 -16.49 -38.07 15.44
C TYR A 90 -17.19 -39.38 15.07
N LYS A 91 -17.58 -39.53 13.79
CA LYS A 91 -18.23 -40.75 13.27
C LYS A 91 -17.32 -41.96 13.36
N ILE A 92 -16.05 -41.83 12.94
CA ILE A 92 -15.08 -42.93 12.99
C ILE A 92 -14.77 -43.36 14.42
N SER A 93 -14.54 -42.40 15.31
CA SER A 93 -14.21 -42.72 16.70
C SER A 93 -15.41 -43.22 17.52
N ASN A 94 -16.61 -43.27 16.95
CA ASN A 94 -17.87 -43.56 17.64
C ASN A 94 -18.01 -42.72 18.94
N GLY A 95 -17.63 -41.44 18.87
CA GLY A 95 -17.64 -40.51 20.00
C GLY A 95 -16.47 -40.61 21.00
N LYS A 96 -15.58 -41.62 20.89
CA LYS A 96 -14.44 -41.79 21.82
C LYS A 96 -13.45 -40.63 21.76
N ALA A 97 -13.35 -39.93 20.63
CA ALA A 97 -12.45 -38.80 20.45
C ALA A 97 -13.11 -37.42 20.70
N ALA A 98 -14.33 -37.39 21.23
CA ALA A 98 -15.08 -36.17 21.57
C ALA A 98 -14.27 -35.09 22.33
N PRO A 99 -13.49 -35.41 23.38
CA PRO A 99 -12.76 -34.36 24.12
C PRO A 99 -11.68 -33.67 23.27
N VAL A 100 -11.08 -34.36 22.32
CA VAL A 100 -10.08 -33.76 21.42
C VAL A 100 -10.78 -32.89 20.36
N ILE A 101 -11.90 -33.38 19.83
CA ILE A 101 -12.73 -32.66 18.86
C ILE A 101 -13.22 -31.34 19.45
N GLU A 102 -13.69 -31.35 20.70
CA GLU A 102 -14.21 -30.14 21.36
C GLU A 102 -13.10 -29.09 21.56
N ARG A 103 -11.89 -29.52 21.93
CA ARG A 103 -10.73 -28.60 22.00
C ARG A 103 -10.41 -27.97 20.64
N LEU A 104 -10.46 -28.75 19.56
CA LEU A 104 -10.22 -28.24 18.20
C LEU A 104 -11.32 -27.26 17.77
N LYS A 105 -12.59 -27.51 18.16
CA LYS A 105 -13.69 -26.56 17.92
C LYS A 105 -13.48 -25.25 18.66
N VAL A 106 -13.10 -25.29 19.94
CA VAL A 106 -12.84 -24.08 20.72
C VAL A 106 -11.69 -23.28 20.09
N LYS A 107 -10.60 -23.94 19.68
CA LYS A 107 -9.51 -23.28 18.94
C LYS A 107 -10.01 -22.62 17.65
N ASN A 108 -10.86 -23.31 16.88
CA ASN A 108 -11.43 -22.76 15.65
C ASN A 108 -12.31 -21.54 15.91
N LYS A 109 -13.10 -21.55 16.99
CA LYS A 109 -13.94 -20.41 17.39
C LYS A 109 -13.10 -19.18 17.72
N VAL A 110 -12.02 -19.34 18.49
CA VAL A 110 -11.10 -18.24 18.79
C VAL A 110 -10.47 -17.69 17.51
N PHE A 111 -10.10 -18.57 16.58
CA PHE A 111 -9.56 -18.16 15.28
C PHE A 111 -10.60 -17.37 14.45
N GLU A 112 -11.84 -17.83 14.41
CA GLU A 112 -12.96 -17.13 13.75
C GLU A 112 -13.21 -15.75 14.35
N GLU A 113 -13.16 -15.61 15.68
CA GLU A 113 -13.26 -14.32 16.37
C GLU A 113 -12.11 -13.37 16.00
N GLN A 114 -10.88 -13.88 15.85
CA GLN A 114 -9.74 -13.07 15.40
C GLN A 114 -9.89 -12.60 13.95
N VAL A 115 -10.38 -13.46 13.05
CA VAL A 115 -10.65 -13.08 11.65
C VAL A 115 -11.78 -12.04 11.59
N ALA A 116 -12.83 -12.23 12.38
CA ALA A 116 -13.93 -11.27 12.51
C ALA A 116 -13.43 -9.91 13.01
N TYR A 117 -12.53 -9.88 14.00
CA TYR A 117 -11.93 -8.65 14.49
C TYR A 117 -11.12 -7.92 13.42
N VAL A 118 -10.20 -8.62 12.73
CA VAL A 118 -9.36 -8.00 11.68
C VAL A 118 -10.21 -7.51 10.50
N SER A 119 -11.28 -8.24 10.18
CA SER A 119 -12.22 -7.83 9.12
C SER A 119 -13.19 -6.72 9.53
N ALA A 120 -13.60 -6.62 10.81
CA ALA A 120 -14.42 -5.52 11.31
C ALA A 120 -13.62 -4.21 11.48
N VAL A 121 -12.33 -4.31 11.79
CA VAL A 121 -11.37 -3.20 11.76
C VAL A 121 -11.00 -2.81 10.31
N ALA A 122 -11.33 -3.65 9.33
CA ALA A 122 -11.33 -3.24 7.93
C ALA A 122 -12.53 -2.29 7.72
N PRO A 123 -12.33 -1.17 7.02
CA PRO A 123 -13.34 -0.15 6.92
C PRO A 123 -14.46 -0.76 6.10
N THR A 124 -15.57 -1.10 6.76
CA THR A 124 -16.83 -1.26 6.08
C THR A 124 -17.05 0.03 5.31
N ALA A 125 -17.20 -0.10 3.99
CA ALA A 125 -17.43 1.03 3.10
C ALA A 125 -18.59 1.87 3.64
N GLY A 126 -18.26 2.99 4.32
CA GLY A 126 -19.21 3.87 4.99
C GLY A 126 -18.90 4.25 6.45
N ALA A 127 -18.09 3.49 7.21
CA ALA A 127 -17.78 3.83 8.60
C ALA A 127 -16.37 4.43 8.75
N VAL A 128 -16.30 5.75 8.55
CA VAL A 128 -15.15 6.58 8.96
C VAL A 128 -15.17 6.69 10.48
N LEU A 129 -14.60 5.71 11.19
CA LEU A 129 -14.39 5.78 12.63
C LEU A 129 -12.99 5.28 13.00
N GLY A 130 -12.05 6.22 13.04
CA GLY A 130 -11.07 6.35 14.14
C GLY A 130 -10.03 5.26 14.38
N GLY A 131 -9.81 4.33 13.45
CA GLY A 131 -8.82 3.27 13.62
C GLY A 131 -8.32 2.71 12.30
N SER A 132 -7.80 3.56 11.41
CA SER A 132 -7.21 3.09 10.15
C SER A 132 -5.89 2.39 10.46
N MET A 133 -5.96 1.08 10.72
CA MET A 133 -4.78 0.24 10.56
C MET A 133 -4.30 0.45 9.12
N GLU A 134 -3.08 0.99 8.95
CA GLU A 134 -2.52 1.26 7.64
C GLU A 134 -2.66 0.01 6.76
N SER A 135 -2.98 0.22 5.49
CA SER A 135 -3.16 -0.84 4.49
C SER A 135 -2.07 -1.94 4.55
N GLY A 136 -0.83 -1.58 4.88
CA GLY A 136 0.27 -2.54 5.10
C GLY A 136 0.22 -3.35 6.40
N ALA A 137 -0.27 -2.80 7.51
CA ALA A 137 -0.42 -3.52 8.77
C ALA A 137 -1.52 -4.60 8.68
N ARG A 138 -2.60 -4.32 7.93
CA ARG A 138 -3.68 -5.30 7.68
C ARG A 138 -3.18 -6.52 6.93
N MET A 139 -2.39 -6.30 5.88
CA MET A 139 -1.81 -7.40 5.10
C MET A 139 -0.93 -8.30 5.97
N LYS A 140 -0.17 -7.73 6.91
CA LYS A 140 0.63 -8.51 7.87
C LYS A 140 -0.23 -9.36 8.80
N GLU A 141 -1.34 -8.81 9.30
CA GLU A 141 -2.28 -9.58 10.14
C GLU A 141 -2.97 -10.70 9.36
N PHE A 142 -3.42 -10.45 8.12
CA PHE A 142 -3.98 -11.52 7.29
C PHE A 142 -2.96 -12.62 6.97
N GLN A 143 -1.69 -12.27 6.75
CA GLN A 143 -0.61 -13.25 6.60
C GLN A 143 -0.40 -14.06 7.89
N ARG A 144 -0.46 -13.43 9.06
CA ARG A 144 -0.38 -14.13 10.36
C ARG A 144 -1.54 -15.11 10.52
N LEU A 145 -2.77 -14.64 10.28
CA LEU A 145 -3.96 -15.48 10.36
C LEU A 145 -3.93 -16.64 9.35
N HIS A 146 -3.40 -16.42 8.14
CA HIS A 146 -3.23 -17.50 7.17
C HIS A 146 -2.23 -18.57 7.64
N LYS A 147 -1.15 -18.17 8.33
CA LYS A 147 -0.20 -19.13 8.93
C LYS A 147 -0.86 -19.94 10.06
N GLU A 148 -1.65 -19.29 10.90
CA GLU A 148 -2.40 -19.95 11.98
C GLU A 148 -3.45 -20.92 11.44
N MET A 149 -4.19 -20.51 10.39
CA MET A 149 -5.12 -21.36 9.66
C MET A 149 -4.44 -22.64 9.15
N ASN A 150 -3.29 -22.50 8.50
CA ASN A 150 -2.51 -23.63 7.99
C ASN A 150 -2.02 -24.57 9.11
N LYS A 151 -1.68 -24.01 10.28
CA LYS A 151 -1.29 -24.81 11.45
C LYS A 151 -2.49 -25.61 11.97
N LEU A 152 -3.66 -24.98 12.12
CA LEU A 152 -4.88 -25.64 12.58
C LEU A 152 -5.36 -26.71 11.59
N TYR A 153 -5.21 -26.45 10.28
CA TYR A 153 -5.45 -27.43 9.22
C TYR A 153 -4.56 -28.66 9.38
N LYS A 154 -3.24 -28.47 9.56
CA LYS A 154 -2.28 -29.58 9.74
C LYS A 154 -2.55 -30.38 11.00
N GLU A 155 -2.87 -29.70 12.11
CA GLU A 155 -3.27 -30.35 13.37
C GLU A 155 -4.51 -31.24 13.16
N THR A 156 -5.54 -30.69 12.52
CA THR A 156 -6.80 -31.40 12.28
C THR A 156 -6.63 -32.55 11.28
N SER A 157 -5.88 -32.34 10.20
CA SER A 157 -5.56 -33.40 9.23
C SER A 157 -4.79 -34.55 9.88
N SER A 158 -3.80 -34.24 10.72
CA SER A 158 -3.04 -35.24 11.47
C SER A 158 -3.94 -36.01 12.44
N PHE A 159 -4.85 -35.32 13.12
CA PHE A 159 -5.81 -35.94 14.03
C PHE A 159 -6.79 -36.86 13.30
N VAL A 160 -7.33 -36.45 12.15
CA VAL A 160 -8.21 -37.30 11.34
C VAL A 160 -7.47 -38.57 10.87
N LYS A 161 -6.22 -38.44 10.43
CA LYS A 161 -5.38 -39.60 10.07
C LYS A 161 -5.19 -40.54 11.25
N TRP A 162 -4.92 -40.00 12.43
CA TRP A 162 -4.79 -40.78 13.65
C TRP A 162 -6.10 -41.50 14.01
N CYS A 163 -7.25 -40.82 13.93
CA CYS A 163 -8.55 -41.44 14.18
C CYS A 163 -8.81 -42.62 13.23
N LYS A 164 -8.45 -42.50 11.95
CA LYS A 164 -8.60 -43.58 10.95
C LYS A 164 -7.68 -44.78 11.21
N LEU A 165 -6.54 -44.57 11.87
CA LEU A 165 -5.58 -45.64 12.18
C LEU A 165 -5.94 -46.37 13.47
N VAL A 166 -6.50 -45.65 14.45
CA VAL A 166 -6.76 -46.17 15.80
C VAL A 166 -8.17 -46.74 15.94
N TYR A 167 -9.16 -46.17 15.26
CA TYR A 167 -10.56 -46.58 15.30
C TYR A 167 -11.00 -47.13 13.95
#